data_AF-A0A9Q8V9V2-F1
#
_entry.id   AF-A0A9Q8V9V2-F1
#
_cell.length_a   1.000
_cell.length_b   1.000
_cell.length_c   1.000
_cell.angle_alpha   90.00
_cell.angle_beta   90.00
_cell.angle_gamma   90.00
#
_symmetry.space_group_name_H-M   'P 1'
#
loop_
_entity.id
_entity.type
_entity.pdbx_description
1 polymer ?
#
loop_
_entity_poly.entity_id
_entity_poly.type
_entity_poly.pdbx_seq_one_letter_code
_entity_poly.pdbx_strand_id
1 'polypeptide(L)'
;MDLLCQIFLIKPDRRQGIADDILTSLEKLPVGKQSSRQFKLSDGGSIQPVSALIMRLVQASTGRVDSSDAAGRAALLRSVGDDEDVEYDQLQTATKEQAAATILNEEQGAQQHAVAIHELEAVAAPLSDSACLKASHVINFIVKRAIGSTKSRDTPYRNLLDMFVEDFTTCLGSPDWPSAELLLRLLVATMVQLFEAPKTAALAKNMALELLGTMGAAISRLRSHVKTASESEGSDAGELTQYLSDLARHVLEKKCHIENIVASSDPFRATLKYLQDRCSEGPHQPSAVSFVITDWASKIHSGYDSIEEGDSERHQELGRLAY
;
A
#
# COMPACT_ATOMS: atom_id res chain seq x y z
N MET A 1 -15.58 -7.29 7.34
CA MET A 1 -14.57 -6.37 6.75
C MET A 1 -14.83 -6.17 5.28
N ASP A 2 -15.11 -7.24 4.53
CA ASP A 2 -15.22 -7.19 3.07
C ASP A 2 -16.35 -6.28 2.57
N LEU A 3 -17.51 -6.29 3.25
CA LEU A 3 -18.61 -5.36 2.97
C LEU A 3 -18.19 -3.88 3.13
N LEU A 4 -17.39 -3.55 4.14
CA LEU A 4 -16.90 -2.18 4.35
C LEU A 4 -15.91 -1.78 3.25
N CYS A 5 -15.01 -2.69 2.87
CA CYS A 5 -14.11 -2.46 1.74
C CYS A 5 -14.89 -2.26 0.42
N GLN A 6 -15.96 -3.02 0.20
CA GLN A 6 -16.84 -2.85 -0.97
C GLN A 6 -17.60 -1.52 -0.95
N ILE A 7 -18.19 -1.13 0.19
CA ILE A 7 -18.84 0.18 0.33
C ILE A 7 -17.83 1.31 0.13
N PHE A 8 -16.63 1.16 0.67
CA PHE A 8 -15.54 2.11 0.51
C PHE A 8 -15.12 2.24 -0.96
N LEU A 9 -15.02 1.13 -1.70
CA LEU A 9 -14.77 1.12 -3.14
C LEU A 9 -15.87 1.85 -3.91
N ILE A 10 -17.13 1.51 -3.64
CA ILE A 10 -18.32 1.97 -4.40
C ILE A 10 -18.67 3.44 -4.14
N LYS A 11 -18.43 3.98 -2.93
CA LYS A 11 -18.84 5.35 -2.56
C LYS A 11 -17.65 6.26 -2.22
N PRO A 12 -16.96 6.85 -3.22
CA PRO A 12 -15.82 7.77 -3.02
C PRO A 12 -16.10 8.90 -2.02
N ASP A 13 -17.27 9.53 -2.12
CA ASP A 13 -17.65 10.71 -1.32
C ASP A 13 -17.80 10.42 0.18
N ARG A 14 -18.04 9.16 0.54
CA ARG A 14 -18.23 8.73 1.95
C ARG A 14 -16.97 8.11 2.55
N ARG A 15 -15.89 7.90 1.76
CA ARG A 15 -14.66 7.21 2.21
C ARG A 15 -14.04 7.85 3.46
N GLN A 16 -13.95 9.18 3.48
CA GLN A 16 -13.35 9.90 4.61
C GLN A 16 -14.21 9.80 5.87
N GLY A 17 -15.54 9.98 5.74
CA GLY A 17 -16.47 9.82 6.87
C GLY A 17 -16.43 8.41 7.45
N ILE A 18 -16.40 7.37 6.60
CA ILE A 18 -16.26 5.97 7.05
C ILE A 18 -14.95 5.77 7.83
N ALA A 19 -13.83 6.30 7.34
CA ALA A 19 -12.55 6.19 8.02
C ALA A 19 -12.57 6.93 9.39
N ASP A 20 -13.14 8.13 9.44
CA ASP A 20 -13.26 8.91 10.68
C ASP A 20 -14.19 8.22 11.69
N ASP A 21 -15.32 7.67 11.24
CA ASP A 21 -16.26 6.93 12.08
C ASP A 21 -15.62 5.66 12.65
N ILE A 22 -14.84 4.93 11.84
CA ILE A 22 -14.06 3.78 12.31
C ILE A 22 -13.07 4.25 13.38
N LEU A 23 -12.23 5.24 13.08
CA LEU A 23 -11.17 5.69 13.99
C LEU A 23 -11.70 6.29 15.29
N THR A 24 -12.83 7.02 15.25
CA THR A 24 -13.48 7.56 16.44
C THR A 24 -14.24 6.49 17.25
N SER A 25 -14.78 5.47 16.60
CA SER A 25 -15.48 4.37 17.30
C SER A 25 -14.51 3.46 18.06
N LEU A 26 -13.24 3.37 17.62
CA LEU A 26 -12.21 2.59 18.29
C LEU A 26 -11.93 3.08 19.71
N GLU A 27 -11.94 4.39 19.94
CA GLU A 27 -11.73 4.97 21.28
C GLU A 27 -12.76 4.47 22.30
N LYS A 28 -13.99 4.21 21.83
CA LYS A 28 -15.12 3.82 22.70
C LYS A 28 -15.11 2.34 23.08
N LEU A 29 -14.20 1.53 22.52
CA LEU A 29 -14.09 0.12 22.83
C LEU A 29 -13.37 -0.10 24.18
N PRO A 30 -13.76 -1.13 24.96
CA PRO A 30 -13.01 -1.51 26.15
C PRO A 30 -11.55 -1.84 25.80
N VAL A 31 -10.61 -1.45 26.67
CA VAL A 31 -9.16 -1.61 26.44
C VAL A 31 -8.77 -3.05 26.06
N GLY A 32 -9.42 -4.06 26.67
CA GLY A 32 -9.18 -5.47 26.35
C GLY A 32 -9.63 -5.92 24.95
N LYS A 33 -10.59 -5.20 24.32
CA LYS A 33 -10.96 -5.40 22.91
C LYS A 33 -10.10 -4.56 21.98
N GLN A 34 -9.65 -3.39 22.41
CA GLN A 34 -8.73 -2.55 21.66
C GLN A 34 -7.39 -3.25 21.43
N SER A 35 -6.84 -3.92 22.44
CA SER A 35 -5.56 -4.64 22.33
C SER A 35 -5.66 -6.07 21.76
N SER A 36 -6.87 -6.52 21.40
CA SER A 36 -7.09 -7.92 21.04
C SER A 36 -6.64 -8.22 19.59
N ARG A 37 -5.53 -8.96 19.46
CA ARG A 37 -4.99 -9.45 18.19
C ARG A 37 -5.70 -10.72 17.72
N GLN A 38 -6.96 -10.57 17.34
CA GLN A 38 -7.82 -11.69 16.92
C GLN A 38 -7.69 -12.02 15.43
N PHE A 39 -7.13 -11.10 14.64
CA PHE A 39 -6.97 -11.32 13.21
C PHE A 39 -5.68 -12.11 12.96
N LYS A 40 -5.83 -13.35 12.47
CA LYS A 40 -4.71 -14.25 12.17
C LYS A 40 -4.10 -13.92 10.81
N LEU A 41 -2.77 -13.83 10.78
CA LEU A 41 -2.00 -13.67 9.56
C LEU A 41 -1.70 -15.03 8.92
N SER A 42 -1.39 -15.02 7.63
CA SER A 42 -1.00 -16.20 6.84
C SER A 42 0.30 -16.84 7.31
N ASP A 43 1.20 -16.05 7.90
CA ASP A 43 2.50 -16.46 8.43
C ASP A 43 2.44 -16.98 9.88
N GLY A 44 1.23 -17.12 10.46
CA GLY A 44 1.02 -17.57 11.84
C GLY A 44 1.02 -16.44 12.88
N GLY A 45 1.31 -15.20 12.48
CA GLY A 45 1.21 -14.02 13.32
C GLY A 45 -0.24 -13.63 13.65
N SER A 46 -0.42 -12.59 14.46
CA SER A 46 -1.75 -12.02 14.72
C SER A 46 -1.67 -10.52 14.92
N ILE A 47 -2.64 -9.81 14.35
CA ILE A 47 -2.77 -8.36 14.45
C ILE A 47 -4.19 -8.00 14.89
N GLN A 48 -4.41 -6.73 15.20
CA GLN A 48 -5.74 -6.23 15.49
C GLN A 48 -6.59 -6.24 14.22
N PRO A 49 -7.87 -6.66 14.30
CA PRO A 49 -8.79 -6.60 13.18
C PRO A 49 -8.92 -5.19 12.57
N VAL A 50 -8.72 -4.14 13.37
CA VAL A 50 -8.75 -2.77 12.86
C VAL A 50 -7.49 -2.39 12.08
N SER A 51 -6.30 -2.82 12.50
CA SER A 51 -5.06 -2.65 11.73
C SER A 51 -5.21 -3.31 10.36
N ALA A 52 -5.75 -4.54 10.34
CA ALA A 52 -6.08 -5.26 9.12
C ALA A 52 -7.08 -4.49 8.23
N LEU A 53 -8.15 -3.96 8.83
CA LEU A 53 -9.16 -3.18 8.09
C LEU A 53 -8.56 -1.90 7.49
N ILE A 54 -7.77 -1.13 8.25
CA ILE A 54 -7.12 0.10 7.78
C ILE A 54 -6.22 -0.21 6.58
N MET A 55 -5.36 -1.22 6.72
CA MET A 55 -4.49 -1.64 5.61
C MET A 55 -5.30 -2.05 4.38
N ARG A 56 -6.38 -2.82 4.56
CA ARG A 56 -7.28 -3.19 3.44
C ARG A 56 -7.97 -1.99 2.80
N LEU A 57 -8.39 -0.99 3.56
CA LEU A 57 -9.02 0.22 3.00
C LEU A 57 -8.02 1.04 2.16
N VAL A 58 -6.76 1.12 2.61
CA VAL A 58 -5.68 1.73 1.84
C VAL A 58 -5.40 0.92 0.57
N GLN A 59 -5.30 -0.41 0.65
CA GLN A 59 -5.08 -1.25 -0.53
C GLN A 59 -6.25 -1.20 -1.52
N ALA A 60 -7.48 -1.25 -1.03
CA ALA A 60 -8.66 -1.17 -1.88
C ALA A 60 -8.73 0.14 -2.66
N SER A 61 -8.10 1.21 -2.18
CA SER A 61 -8.13 2.50 -2.87
C SER A 61 -7.39 2.53 -4.22
N THR A 62 -6.56 1.51 -4.51
CA THR A 62 -5.92 1.28 -5.84
C THR A 62 -6.73 0.32 -6.72
N GLY A 63 -7.80 -0.27 -6.20
CA GLY A 63 -8.69 -1.12 -6.97
C GLY A 63 -9.47 -0.29 -7.99
N ARG A 64 -9.29 -0.59 -9.28
CA ARG A 64 -10.15 -0.04 -10.34
C ARG A 64 -11.54 -0.64 -10.17
N VAL A 65 -12.54 0.21 -10.03
CA VAL A 65 -13.94 -0.17 -10.13
C VAL A 65 -14.19 -0.32 -11.63
N ASP A 66 -14.02 -1.52 -12.18
CA ASP A 66 -14.42 -1.78 -13.56
C ASP A 66 -15.90 -1.45 -13.70
N SER A 67 -16.23 -0.45 -14.52
CA SER A 67 -17.60 0.07 -14.68
C SER A 67 -18.61 -1.03 -15.06
N SER A 68 -18.14 -2.11 -15.71
CA SER A 68 -18.92 -3.30 -16.04
C SER A 68 -19.34 -4.08 -14.79
N ASP A 69 -18.41 -4.30 -13.86
CA ASP A 69 -18.63 -5.03 -12.61
C ASP A 69 -19.33 -4.17 -11.56
N ALA A 70 -19.12 -2.86 -11.59
CA ALA A 70 -19.78 -1.89 -10.73
C ALA A 70 -21.27 -1.77 -11.05
N ALA A 71 -21.64 -1.71 -12.34
CA ALA A 71 -23.02 -1.68 -12.77
C ALA A 71 -23.74 -2.99 -12.43
N GLY A 72 -23.10 -4.15 -12.67
CA GLY A 72 -23.64 -5.46 -12.31
C GLY A 72 -23.80 -5.66 -10.79
N ARG A 73 -22.81 -5.25 -9.99
CA ARG A 73 -22.87 -5.37 -8.51
C ARG A 73 -23.79 -4.34 -7.86
N ALA A 74 -23.91 -3.13 -8.42
CA ALA A 74 -24.90 -2.14 -7.99
C ALA A 74 -26.33 -2.54 -8.38
N ALA A 75 -26.52 -3.31 -9.45
CA ALA A 75 -27.80 -3.93 -9.77
C ALA A 75 -28.15 -5.06 -8.78
N LEU A 76 -27.17 -5.88 -8.39
CA LEU A 76 -27.33 -6.94 -7.38
C LEU A 76 -27.60 -6.41 -5.96
N LEU A 77 -27.00 -5.28 -5.57
CA LEU A 77 -27.30 -4.62 -4.30
C LEU A 77 -28.71 -3.98 -4.30
N ARG A 78 -29.21 -3.55 -5.47
CA ARG A 78 -30.60 -3.07 -5.64
C ARG A 78 -31.64 -4.18 -5.56
N SER A 79 -31.29 -5.43 -5.89
CA SER A 79 -32.23 -6.56 -5.77
C SER A 79 -32.37 -7.13 -4.35
N VAL A 80 -31.62 -6.59 -3.37
CA VAL A 80 -31.61 -7.08 -1.97
C VAL A 80 -32.13 -6.03 -0.97
N GLY A 81 -32.32 -4.78 -1.39
CA GLY A 81 -32.96 -3.74 -0.58
C GLY A 81 -34.42 -3.55 -1.00
N ASP A 82 -35.35 -3.81 -0.08
CA ASP A 82 -36.77 -3.47 -0.21
C ASP A 82 -36.95 -1.99 -0.58
N ASP A 83 -37.95 -1.74 -1.43
CA ASP A 83 -38.42 -0.46 -1.95
C ASP A 83 -38.37 0.69 -0.92
N GLU A 84 -37.41 1.59 -1.07
CA GLU A 84 -37.61 3.01 -0.78
C GLU A 84 -37.04 3.82 -1.94
N ASP A 85 -37.94 4.44 -2.71
CA ASP A 85 -37.66 5.39 -3.77
C ASP A 85 -36.80 6.56 -3.23
N VAL A 86 -35.48 6.44 -3.39
CA VAL A 86 -34.57 7.58 -3.27
C VAL A 86 -34.16 7.98 -4.68
N GLU A 87 -34.84 9.01 -5.18
CA GLU A 87 -34.55 9.69 -6.43
C GLU A 87 -33.13 10.28 -6.34
N TYR A 88 -32.12 9.51 -6.74
CA TYR A 88 -30.75 10.00 -6.87
C TYR A 88 -30.67 10.80 -8.17
N ASP A 89 -30.75 12.11 -7.99
CA ASP A 89 -30.41 13.14 -8.96
C ASP A 89 -29.16 12.73 -9.76
N GLN A 90 -29.30 12.70 -11.08
CA GLN A 90 -28.26 12.37 -12.05
C GLN A 90 -27.20 13.48 -12.06
N LEU A 91 -26.39 13.53 -11.01
CA LEU A 91 -25.18 14.35 -11.00
C LEU A 91 -24.11 13.64 -11.82
N GLN A 92 -24.10 14.04 -13.09
CA GLN A 92 -23.00 14.03 -14.03
C GLN A 92 -21.64 14.10 -13.32
N THR A 93 -21.05 12.95 -12.98
CA THR A 93 -19.61 12.88 -12.72
C THR A 93 -18.95 12.88 -14.09
N ALA A 94 -18.45 14.06 -14.45
CA ALA A 94 -17.71 14.33 -15.66
C ALA A 94 -16.72 13.21 -15.97
N THR A 95 -17.07 12.41 -16.97
CA THR A 95 -16.21 11.50 -17.69
C THR A 95 -15.06 12.33 -18.24
N LYS A 96 -13.91 12.35 -17.57
CA LYS A 96 -12.66 12.61 -18.30
C LYS A 96 -12.50 11.40 -19.21
N GLU A 97 -12.71 11.66 -20.49
CA GLU A 97 -12.44 10.75 -21.60
C GLU A 97 -11.17 9.95 -21.30
N GLN A 98 -11.32 8.63 -21.20
CA GLN A 98 -10.19 7.72 -21.24
C GLN A 98 -9.51 7.97 -22.59
N ALA A 99 -8.33 8.60 -22.56
CA ALA A 99 -7.47 8.63 -23.72
C ALA A 99 -7.26 7.16 -24.14
N ALA A 100 -7.72 6.81 -25.34
CA ALA A 100 -7.48 5.48 -25.89
C ALA A 100 -5.98 5.22 -25.86
N ALA A 101 -5.56 4.06 -25.35
CA ALA A 101 -4.14 3.68 -25.33
C ALA A 101 -3.60 3.78 -26.77
N THR A 102 -2.56 4.59 -26.96
CA THR A 102 -1.96 4.85 -28.28
C THR A 102 -0.99 3.73 -28.66
N ILE A 103 -0.44 3.06 -27.65
CA ILE A 103 0.44 1.91 -27.80
C ILE A 103 -0.40 0.63 -27.82
N LEU A 104 -0.27 -0.18 -28.88
CA LEU A 104 -1.10 -1.37 -29.10
C LEU A 104 -0.32 -2.69 -29.08
N ASN A 105 1.01 -2.62 -28.96
CA ASN A 105 1.86 -3.80 -28.84
C ASN A 105 3.17 -3.47 -28.11
N GLU A 106 3.80 -4.51 -27.56
CA GLU A 106 5.03 -4.44 -26.78
C GLU A 106 6.21 -3.86 -27.60
N GLU A 107 6.30 -4.19 -28.89
CA GLU A 107 7.35 -3.66 -29.78
C GLU A 107 7.21 -2.14 -30.00
N GLN A 108 5.98 -1.64 -30.11
CA GLN A 108 5.66 -0.22 -30.20
C GLN A 108 5.92 0.47 -28.86
N GLY A 109 5.66 -0.20 -27.73
CA GLY A 109 6.05 0.27 -26.40
C GLY A 109 7.56 0.44 -26.28
N ALA A 110 8.35 -0.48 -26.85
CA ALA A 110 9.81 -0.34 -26.90
C ALA A 110 10.26 0.85 -27.75
N GLN A 111 9.67 1.04 -28.93
CA GLN A 111 10.05 2.12 -29.84
C GLN A 111 9.58 3.51 -29.36
N GLN A 112 8.41 3.57 -28.74
CA GLN A 112 7.78 4.78 -28.21
C GLN A 112 7.75 4.73 -26.67
N HIS A 113 8.89 4.37 -26.07
CA HIS A 113 9.02 4.16 -24.62
C HIS A 113 8.55 5.36 -23.78
N ALA A 114 8.85 6.60 -24.22
CA ALA A 114 8.38 7.80 -23.52
C ALA A 114 6.85 7.92 -23.48
N VAL A 115 6.15 7.52 -24.55
CA VAL A 115 4.69 7.57 -24.62
C VAL A 115 4.09 6.45 -23.77
N ALA A 116 4.65 5.24 -23.85
CA ALA A 116 4.22 4.11 -23.03
C ALA A 116 4.33 4.41 -21.52
N ILE A 117 5.45 5.01 -21.10
CA ILE A 117 5.68 5.42 -19.70
C ILE A 117 4.68 6.49 -19.25
N HIS A 118 4.42 7.48 -20.09
CA HIS A 118 3.44 8.52 -19.78
C HIS A 118 1.99 7.96 -19.71
N GLU A 119 1.62 7.04 -20.60
CA GLU A 119 0.32 6.36 -20.55
C GLU A 119 0.16 5.51 -19.28
N LEU A 120 1.22 4.79 -18.89
CA LEU A 120 1.26 4.03 -17.63
C LEU A 120 1.10 4.96 -16.43
N GLU A 121 1.83 6.08 -16.38
CA GLU A 121 1.75 7.06 -15.30
C GLU A 121 0.34 7.66 -15.20
N ALA A 122 -0.28 8.03 -16.33
CA ALA A 122 -1.62 8.58 -16.36
C ALA A 122 -2.68 7.63 -15.74
N VAL A 123 -2.42 6.32 -15.79
CA VAL A 123 -3.24 5.29 -15.16
C VAL A 123 -2.85 5.05 -13.69
N ALA A 124 -1.56 4.97 -13.39
CA ALA A 124 -1.05 4.57 -12.08
C ALA A 124 -1.08 5.72 -11.05
N ALA A 125 -0.76 6.95 -11.46
CA ALA A 125 -0.66 8.10 -10.56
C ALA A 125 -1.96 8.38 -9.79
N PRO A 126 -3.16 8.43 -10.41
CA PRO A 126 -4.40 8.65 -9.67
C PRO A 126 -4.70 7.57 -8.62
N LEU A 127 -4.30 6.31 -8.90
CA LEU A 127 -4.49 5.18 -7.99
C LEU A 127 -3.52 5.27 -6.80
N SER A 128 -2.26 5.56 -7.08
CA SER A 128 -1.22 5.75 -6.06
C SER A 128 -1.51 6.96 -5.16
N ASP A 129 -1.92 8.08 -5.76
CA ASP A 129 -2.32 9.30 -5.05
C ASP A 129 -3.54 9.07 -4.16
N SER A 130 -4.54 8.33 -4.65
CA SER A 130 -5.71 7.92 -3.87
C SER A 130 -5.28 7.14 -2.62
N ALA A 131 -4.38 6.16 -2.76
CA ALA A 131 -3.86 5.39 -1.65
C ALA A 131 -3.03 6.23 -0.67
N CYS A 132 -2.14 7.07 -1.19
CA CYS A 132 -1.34 7.98 -0.39
C CYS A 132 -2.22 8.95 0.41
N LEU A 133 -3.27 9.50 -0.20
CA LEU A 133 -4.24 10.39 0.45
C LEU A 133 -4.97 9.68 1.59
N LYS A 134 -5.44 8.44 1.38
CA LYS A 134 -6.14 7.67 2.43
C LYS A 134 -5.20 7.30 3.58
N ALA A 135 -3.99 6.83 3.26
CA ALA A 135 -2.99 6.52 4.26
C ALA A 135 -2.61 7.78 5.07
N SER A 136 -2.35 8.89 4.39
CA SER A 136 -2.03 10.19 5.01
C SER A 136 -3.16 10.68 5.91
N HIS A 137 -4.42 10.51 5.51
CA HIS A 137 -5.57 10.86 6.35
C HIS A 137 -5.58 10.06 7.66
N VAL A 138 -5.43 8.74 7.58
CA VAL A 138 -5.38 7.85 8.75
C VAL A 138 -4.23 8.23 9.69
N ILE A 139 -3.02 8.40 9.16
CA ILE A 139 -1.84 8.77 9.95
C ILE A 139 -2.02 10.15 10.60
N ASN A 140 -2.46 11.15 9.84
CA ASN A 140 -2.69 12.49 10.37
C ASN A 140 -3.77 12.50 11.44
N PHE A 141 -4.86 11.75 11.25
CA PHE A 141 -5.92 11.65 12.23
C PHE A 141 -5.39 11.09 13.56
N ILE A 142 -4.74 9.93 13.52
CA ILE A 142 -4.29 9.26 14.75
C ILE A 142 -3.20 10.05 15.46
N VAL A 143 -2.25 10.63 14.72
CA VAL A 143 -1.14 11.41 15.28
C VAL A 143 -1.66 12.71 15.89
N LYS A 144 -2.55 13.46 15.21
CA LYS A 144 -3.14 14.69 15.76
C LYS A 144 -3.90 14.41 17.07
N ARG A 145 -4.63 13.29 17.14
CA ARG A 145 -5.35 12.89 18.36
C ARG A 145 -4.41 12.43 19.47
N ALA A 146 -3.36 11.69 19.14
CA ALA A 146 -2.33 11.29 20.10
C ALA A 146 -1.61 12.51 20.71
N ILE A 147 -1.25 13.52 19.89
CA ILE A 147 -0.65 14.78 20.37
C ILE A 147 -1.64 15.61 21.19
N GLY A 148 -2.90 15.72 20.76
CA GLY A 148 -3.92 16.48 21.49
C GLY A 148 -4.24 15.94 22.88
N SER A 149 -3.87 14.68 23.14
CA SER A 149 -4.15 13.96 24.39
C SER A 149 -2.94 13.87 25.34
N THR A 150 -1.84 14.60 25.09
CA THR A 150 -0.52 14.47 25.76
C THR A 150 -0.46 14.85 27.25
N LYS A 151 -1.51 14.62 28.06
CA LYS A 151 -1.44 14.78 29.53
C LYS A 151 -1.00 13.49 30.25
N SER A 152 -1.09 12.32 29.62
CA SER A 152 -0.57 11.04 30.14
C SER A 152 -0.26 10.05 29.01
N ARG A 153 0.62 9.06 29.27
CA ARG A 153 0.84 7.90 28.39
C ARG A 153 -0.42 7.03 28.25
N ASP A 154 -1.34 7.10 29.22
CA ASP A 154 -2.58 6.32 29.28
C ASP A 154 -3.73 6.88 28.41
N THR A 155 -3.42 7.66 27.38
CA THR A 155 -4.46 8.19 26.51
C THR A 155 -4.80 7.21 25.40
N PRO A 156 -6.09 6.98 25.09
CA PRO A 156 -6.53 5.88 24.23
C PRO A 156 -5.90 5.96 22.83
N TYR A 157 -5.71 7.15 22.29
CA TYR A 157 -5.10 7.37 20.98
C TYR A 157 -3.58 7.15 20.95
N ARG A 158 -2.86 7.37 22.06
CA ARG A 158 -1.43 7.03 22.15
C ARG A 158 -1.25 5.52 22.13
N ASN A 159 -2.00 4.80 22.97
CA ASN A 159 -1.97 3.33 22.99
C ASN A 159 -2.39 2.75 21.63
N LEU A 160 -3.41 3.31 20.99
CA LEU A 160 -3.83 2.88 19.67
C LEU A 160 -2.75 3.11 18.60
N LEU A 161 -2.06 4.26 18.64
CA LEU A 161 -0.93 4.55 17.75
C LEU A 161 0.21 3.55 17.95
N ASP A 162 0.57 3.24 19.20
CA ASP A 162 1.64 2.27 19.50
C ASP A 162 1.26 0.87 19.00
N MET A 163 0.01 0.44 19.22
CA MET A 163 -0.49 -0.84 18.71
C MET A 163 -0.53 -0.90 17.18
N PHE A 164 -0.88 0.20 16.50
CA PHE A 164 -0.81 0.28 15.04
C PHE A 164 0.62 0.16 14.53
N VAL A 165 1.59 0.79 15.18
CA VAL A 165 3.00 0.67 14.78
C VAL A 165 3.50 -0.76 14.96
N GLU A 166 3.14 -1.43 16.06
CA GLU A 166 3.46 -2.85 16.27
C GLU A 166 2.84 -3.76 15.20
N ASP A 167 1.57 -3.55 14.87
CA ASP A 167 0.86 -4.37 13.89
C ASP A 167 1.37 -4.11 12.46
N PHE A 168 1.59 -2.85 12.07
CA PHE A 168 2.15 -2.52 10.75
C PHE A 168 3.58 -3.02 10.60
N THR A 169 4.41 -2.95 11.66
CA THR A 169 5.77 -3.51 11.61
C THR A 169 5.80 -5.03 11.57
N THR A 170 4.78 -5.69 12.14
CA THR A 170 4.57 -7.14 11.98
C THR A 170 4.25 -7.48 10.53
N CYS A 171 3.44 -6.67 9.85
CA CYS A 171 3.06 -6.89 8.45
C CYS A 171 4.06 -6.39 7.41
N LEU A 172 5.11 -5.66 7.81
CA LEU A 172 6.04 -4.96 6.89
C LEU A 172 6.73 -5.89 5.88
N GLY A 173 7.02 -7.14 6.26
CA GLY A 173 7.66 -8.13 5.38
C GLY A 173 6.70 -9.02 4.60
N SER A 174 5.38 -8.84 4.76
CA SER A 174 4.38 -9.72 4.16
C SER A 174 3.85 -9.14 2.85
N PRO A 175 3.91 -9.90 1.73
CA PRO A 175 3.35 -9.46 0.46
C PRO A 175 1.83 -9.35 0.47
N ASP A 176 1.15 -9.98 1.44
CA ASP A 176 -0.30 -9.88 1.63
C ASP A 176 -0.71 -8.48 2.14
N TRP A 177 0.24 -7.69 2.66
CA TRP A 177 0.00 -6.41 3.33
C TRP A 177 0.86 -5.25 2.81
N PRO A 178 0.89 -4.97 1.50
CA PRO A 178 1.82 -3.99 0.91
C PRO A 178 1.60 -2.56 1.42
N SER A 179 0.38 -2.21 1.84
CA SER A 179 0.08 -0.91 2.46
C SER A 179 0.76 -0.66 3.81
N ALA A 180 1.24 -1.71 4.49
CA ALA A 180 1.93 -1.57 5.78
C ALA A 180 3.18 -0.69 5.62
N GLU A 181 3.92 -0.89 4.54
CA GLU A 181 5.10 -0.09 4.23
C GLU A 181 4.72 1.38 3.95
N LEU A 182 3.66 1.65 3.16
CA LEU A 182 3.18 3.01 2.88
C LEU A 182 2.78 3.75 4.17
N LEU A 183 2.01 3.08 5.05
CA LEU A 183 1.59 3.66 6.33
C LEU A 183 2.79 3.97 7.22
N LEU A 184 3.75 3.04 7.34
CA LEU A 184 4.96 3.24 8.12
C LEU A 184 5.85 4.34 7.54
N ARG A 185 5.99 4.43 6.22
CA ARG A 185 6.77 5.48 5.55
C ARG A 185 6.22 6.87 5.87
N LEU A 186 4.90 7.05 5.78
CA LEU A 186 4.23 8.29 6.15
C LEU A 186 4.34 8.58 7.65
N LEU A 187 4.29 7.54 8.50
CA LEU A 187 4.45 7.69 9.94
C LEU A 187 5.88 8.13 10.29
N VAL A 188 6.93 7.53 9.70
CA VAL A 188 8.33 7.96 9.84
C VAL A 188 8.48 9.43 9.43
N ALA A 189 7.99 9.80 8.25
CA ALA A 189 8.07 11.19 7.77
C ALA A 189 7.37 12.16 8.73
N THR A 190 6.17 11.80 9.22
CA THR A 190 5.42 12.60 10.19
C THR A 190 6.15 12.75 11.52
N MET A 191 6.77 11.67 12.03
CA MET A 191 7.52 11.71 13.29
C MET A 191 8.81 12.54 13.17
N VAL A 192 9.50 12.47 12.04
CA VAL A 192 10.68 13.33 11.76
C VAL A 192 10.26 14.80 11.75
N GLN A 193 9.20 15.15 11.01
CA GLN A 193 8.68 16.52 10.98
C GLN A 193 8.25 17.01 12.37
N LEU A 194 7.59 16.15 13.16
CA LEU A 194 7.16 16.48 14.52
C LEU A 194 8.36 16.76 15.44
N PHE A 195 9.43 15.97 15.31
CA PHE A 195 10.65 16.11 16.09
C PHE A 195 11.46 17.37 15.72
N GLU A 196 11.61 17.65 14.43
CA GLU A 196 12.37 18.80 13.90
C GLU A 196 11.65 20.12 14.12
N ALA A 197 10.32 20.13 14.20
CA ALA A 197 9.56 21.35 14.37
C ALA A 197 9.95 22.13 15.66
N PRO A 198 10.21 23.45 15.57
CA PRO A 198 10.80 24.23 16.65
C PRO A 198 9.82 24.47 17.82
N LYS A 199 8.51 24.41 17.57
CA LYS A 199 7.45 24.72 18.55
C LYS A 199 6.71 23.48 19.08
N THR A 200 7.24 22.28 18.86
CA THR A 200 6.63 21.03 19.36
C THR A 200 6.94 20.83 20.84
N ALA A 201 5.92 20.50 21.64
CA ALA A 201 6.07 20.19 23.06
C ALA A 201 7.01 18.99 23.30
N ALA A 202 7.76 19.00 24.40
CA ALA A 202 8.74 17.96 24.72
C ALA A 202 8.14 16.54 24.74
N LEU A 203 6.90 16.38 25.24
CA LEU A 203 6.24 15.07 25.25
C LEU A 203 5.95 14.53 23.85
N ALA A 204 5.56 15.40 22.91
CA ALA A 204 5.33 15.01 21.52
C ALA A 204 6.66 14.68 20.79
N LYS A 205 7.77 15.34 21.14
CA LYS A 205 9.10 14.96 20.63
C LYS A 205 9.57 13.61 21.17
N ASN A 206 9.35 13.33 22.45
CA ASN A 206 9.66 12.03 23.05
C ASN A 206 8.84 10.91 22.41
N MET A 207 7.54 11.16 22.18
CA MET A 207 6.65 10.25 21.46
C MET A 207 7.19 9.92 20.06
N ALA A 208 7.62 10.93 19.31
CA ALA A 208 8.20 10.76 17.98
C ALA A 208 9.47 9.91 18.01
N LEU A 209 10.39 10.17 18.94
CA LEU A 209 11.63 9.40 19.08
C LEU A 209 11.37 7.94 19.46
N GLU A 210 10.43 7.67 20.36
CA GLU A 210 10.06 6.30 20.75
C GLU A 210 9.52 5.52 19.54
N LEU A 211 8.59 6.11 18.78
CA LEU A 211 8.05 5.47 17.57
C LEU A 211 9.11 5.30 16.49
N LEU A 212 9.96 6.30 16.24
CA LEU A 212 11.09 6.18 15.31
C LEU A 212 12.04 5.05 15.70
N GLY A 213 12.29 4.87 17.01
CA GLY A 213 13.09 3.76 17.53
C GLY A 213 12.47 2.40 17.20
N THR A 214 11.16 2.23 17.42
CA THR A 214 10.46 0.97 17.11
C THR A 214 10.48 0.65 15.62
N MET A 215 10.21 1.64 14.76
CA MET A 215 10.23 1.47 13.31
C MET A 215 11.65 1.22 12.80
N GLY A 216 12.67 1.91 13.33
CA GLY A 216 14.07 1.69 13.00
C GLY A 216 14.56 0.28 13.38
N ALA A 217 14.10 -0.23 14.53
CA ALA A 217 14.37 -1.61 14.92
C ALA A 217 13.69 -2.62 13.97
N ALA A 218 12.45 -2.37 13.54
CA ALA A 218 11.75 -3.21 12.57
C ALA A 218 12.46 -3.25 11.21
N ILE A 219 12.91 -2.10 10.70
CA ILE A 219 13.70 -2.02 9.45
C ILE A 219 15.01 -2.80 9.61
N SER A 220 15.68 -2.68 10.76
CA SER A 220 16.92 -3.41 11.03
C SER A 220 16.71 -4.93 11.06
N ARG A 221 15.61 -5.40 11.67
CA ARG A 221 15.22 -6.82 11.64
C ARG A 221 14.94 -7.31 10.23
N LEU A 222 14.19 -6.55 9.43
CA LEU A 222 13.91 -6.90 8.03
C LEU A 222 15.20 -7.03 7.22
N ARG A 223 16.12 -6.06 7.34
CA ARG A 223 17.43 -6.12 6.68
C ARG A 223 18.24 -7.35 7.09
N SER A 224 18.23 -7.69 8.38
CA SER A 224 18.91 -8.89 8.88
C SER A 224 18.28 -10.16 8.31
N HIS A 225 16.94 -10.23 8.25
CA HIS A 225 16.22 -11.38 7.71
C HIS A 225 16.53 -11.59 6.22
N VAL A 226 16.49 -10.52 5.42
CA VAL A 226 16.87 -10.57 4.00
C VAL A 226 18.31 -11.07 3.83
N LYS A 227 19.24 -10.58 4.66
CA LYS A 227 20.64 -11.03 4.64
C LYS A 227 20.77 -12.53 4.94
N THR A 228 20.13 -13.01 6.00
CA THR A 228 20.17 -14.44 6.36
C THR A 228 19.51 -15.32 5.31
N ALA A 229 18.44 -14.84 4.67
CA ALA A 229 17.76 -15.56 3.61
C ALA A 229 18.66 -15.72 2.36
N SER A 230 19.41 -14.67 2.00
CA SER A 230 20.37 -14.73 0.88
C SER A 230 21.61 -15.59 1.16
N GLU A 231 21.95 -15.85 2.43
CA GLU A 231 23.12 -16.64 2.82
C GLU A 231 22.80 -18.14 3.01
N SER A 232 21.52 -18.51 3.12
CA SER A 232 21.07 -19.86 3.48
C SER A 232 21.02 -20.84 2.28
N GLU A 233 21.67 -20.54 1.16
CA GLU A 233 21.52 -21.31 -0.07
C GLU A 233 22.18 -22.69 0.00
N GLY A 234 21.39 -23.73 -0.30
CA GLY A 234 21.88 -25.08 -0.57
C GLY A 234 22.34 -25.22 -2.02
N SER A 235 23.17 -26.24 -2.30
CA SER A 235 23.80 -26.50 -3.61
C SER A 235 22.84 -26.77 -4.80
N ASP A 236 21.52 -26.66 -4.62
CA ASP A 236 20.47 -26.98 -5.59
C ASP A 236 19.45 -25.81 -5.73
N ALA A 237 19.92 -24.57 -5.60
CA ALA A 237 19.08 -23.38 -5.75
C ALA A 237 18.77 -23.13 -7.24
N GLY A 238 17.49 -22.93 -7.58
CA GLY A 238 17.08 -22.58 -8.94
C GLY A 238 17.57 -21.19 -9.37
N GLU A 239 17.59 -20.93 -10.67
CA GLU A 239 18.09 -19.68 -11.28
C GLU A 239 17.46 -18.41 -10.68
N LEU A 240 16.16 -18.46 -10.36
CA LEU A 240 15.45 -17.35 -9.71
C LEU A 240 15.97 -17.06 -8.29
N THR A 241 16.29 -18.11 -7.52
CA THR A 241 16.79 -17.95 -6.14
C THR A 241 18.16 -17.29 -6.14
N GLN A 242 19.06 -17.75 -7.01
CA GLN A 242 20.38 -17.13 -7.19
C GLN A 242 20.26 -15.66 -7.58
N TYR A 243 19.39 -15.35 -8.56
CA TYR A 243 19.13 -13.97 -8.97
C TYR A 243 18.62 -13.09 -7.82
N LEU A 244 17.64 -13.58 -7.05
CA LEU A 244 17.07 -12.84 -5.92
C LEU A 244 18.10 -12.64 -4.79
N SER A 245 18.97 -13.61 -4.54
CA SER A 245 20.04 -13.49 -3.54
C SER A 245 21.10 -12.48 -3.95
N ASP A 246 21.50 -12.48 -5.22
CA ASP A 246 22.38 -11.46 -5.76
C ASP A 246 21.72 -10.07 -5.71
N LEU A 247 20.45 -9.95 -6.10
CA LEU A 247 19.71 -8.70 -6.01
C LEU A 247 19.64 -8.20 -4.55
N ALA A 248 19.31 -9.09 -3.61
CA ALA A 248 19.24 -8.79 -2.18
C ALA A 248 20.58 -8.24 -1.66
N ARG A 249 21.71 -8.83 -2.05
CA ARG A 249 23.04 -8.34 -1.71
C ARG A 249 23.29 -6.93 -2.25
N HIS A 250 22.98 -6.67 -3.52
CA HIS A 250 23.14 -5.34 -4.12
C HIS A 250 22.26 -4.28 -3.44
N VAL A 251 21.01 -4.63 -3.10
CA VAL A 251 20.09 -3.73 -2.37
C VAL A 251 20.61 -3.44 -0.96
N LEU A 252 21.11 -4.45 -0.24
CA LEU A 252 21.65 -4.29 1.11
C LEU A 252 22.89 -3.40 1.15
N GLU A 253 23.74 -3.48 0.11
CA GLU A 253 24.92 -2.64 -0.12
C GLU A 253 24.60 -1.24 -0.66
N LYS A 254 23.33 -0.95 -0.98
CA LYS A 254 22.88 0.30 -1.62
C LYS A 254 23.52 0.55 -3.00
N LYS A 255 23.84 -0.53 -3.72
CA LYS A 255 24.41 -0.50 -5.08
C LYS A 255 23.41 -0.94 -6.15
N CYS A 256 22.15 -1.14 -5.77
CA CYS A 256 21.12 -1.59 -6.69
C CYS A 256 20.55 -0.42 -7.48
N HIS A 257 20.53 -0.57 -8.80
CA HIS A 257 19.81 0.29 -9.72
C HIS A 257 18.34 -0.15 -9.78
N ILE A 258 17.44 0.83 -9.85
CA ILE A 258 15.98 0.61 -9.92
C ILE A 258 15.56 -0.31 -11.06
N GLU A 259 16.28 -0.28 -12.18
CA GLU A 259 16.09 -1.19 -13.33
C GLU A 259 16.15 -2.67 -12.94
N ASN A 260 17.04 -3.06 -12.02
CA ASN A 260 17.18 -4.43 -11.56
C ASN A 260 16.06 -4.83 -10.58
N ILE A 261 15.30 -3.86 -10.07
CA ILE A 261 14.17 -4.06 -9.17
C ILE A 261 12.84 -4.06 -9.95
N VAL A 262 12.83 -3.61 -11.21
CA VAL A 262 11.62 -3.55 -12.05
C VAL A 262 11.70 -4.47 -13.28
N ALA A 263 12.80 -5.21 -13.46
CA ALA A 263 13.09 -6.01 -14.65
C ALA A 263 12.07 -7.14 -14.87
N SER A 264 11.85 -7.58 -16.12
CA SER A 264 10.84 -8.60 -16.51
C SER A 264 10.94 -9.96 -15.76
N SER A 265 12.10 -10.28 -15.17
CA SER A 265 12.40 -11.49 -14.38
C SER A 265 12.34 -11.25 -12.85
N ASP A 266 11.41 -10.39 -12.42
CA ASP A 266 11.47 -9.59 -11.19
C ASP A 266 11.09 -10.27 -9.84
N PRO A 267 11.55 -9.72 -8.70
CA PRO A 267 10.84 -9.74 -7.41
C PRO A 267 9.35 -9.32 -7.47
N PHE A 268 8.96 -8.28 -8.22
CA PHE A 268 7.54 -7.91 -8.33
C PHE A 268 6.73 -9.02 -8.99
N ARG A 269 7.20 -9.58 -10.10
CA ARG A 269 6.56 -10.69 -10.80
C ARG A 269 6.49 -11.95 -9.95
N ALA A 270 7.56 -12.28 -9.22
CA ALA A 270 7.56 -13.39 -8.26
C ALA A 270 6.51 -13.19 -7.15
N THR A 271 6.43 -11.96 -6.62
CA THR A 271 5.45 -11.59 -5.60
C THR A 271 4.03 -11.64 -6.14
N LEU A 272 3.79 -11.11 -7.35
CA LEU A 272 2.47 -11.14 -7.99
C LEU A 272 2.01 -12.55 -8.28
N LYS A 273 2.89 -13.41 -8.79
CA LYS A 273 2.57 -14.83 -9.03
C LYS A 273 2.22 -15.54 -7.72
N TYR A 274 3.03 -15.33 -6.67
CA TYR A 274 2.73 -15.86 -5.33
C TYR A 274 1.36 -15.39 -4.81
N LEU A 275 1.03 -14.11 -4.96
CA LEU A 275 -0.26 -13.56 -4.55
C LEU A 275 -1.42 -14.09 -5.40
N GLN A 276 -1.23 -14.23 -6.71
CA GLN A 276 -2.25 -14.75 -7.64
C GLN A 276 -2.57 -16.22 -7.41
N ASP A 277 -1.55 -17.05 -7.18
CA ASP A 277 -1.74 -18.48 -6.87
C ASP A 277 -2.57 -18.64 -5.59
N ARG A 278 -2.34 -17.78 -4.58
CA ARG A 278 -3.08 -17.78 -3.32
C ARG A 278 -4.46 -17.09 -3.39
N CYS A 279 -4.65 -16.12 -4.29
CA CYS A 279 -5.96 -15.49 -4.54
C CYS A 279 -7.03 -16.52 -4.91
N SER A 280 -6.65 -17.62 -5.56
CA SER A 280 -7.55 -18.72 -5.92
C SER A 280 -8.15 -19.43 -4.71
N GLU A 281 -7.53 -19.29 -3.52
CA GLU A 281 -7.93 -19.96 -2.28
C GLU A 281 -8.71 -19.05 -1.32
N GLY A 282 -8.83 -17.73 -1.58
CA GLY A 282 -9.52 -16.83 -0.65
C GLY A 282 -9.98 -15.46 -1.18
N PRO A 283 -11.12 -14.93 -0.72
CA PRO A 283 -11.76 -13.71 -1.24
C PRO A 283 -11.10 -12.36 -0.83
N HIS A 284 -9.90 -12.36 -0.24
CA HIS A 284 -9.35 -11.22 0.50
C HIS A 284 -8.02 -10.67 -0.05
N GLN A 285 -7.68 -11.04 -1.29
CA GLN A 285 -6.35 -10.84 -1.85
C GLN A 285 -6.28 -10.03 -3.19
N PRO A 286 -7.38 -9.71 -3.92
CA PRO A 286 -7.25 -8.97 -5.19
C PRO A 286 -6.79 -7.52 -4.97
N SER A 287 -7.13 -6.88 -3.84
CA SER A 287 -6.68 -5.52 -3.54
C SER A 287 -5.18 -5.41 -3.30
N ALA A 288 -4.56 -6.46 -2.72
CA ALA A 288 -3.11 -6.50 -2.54
C ALA A 288 -2.41 -6.62 -3.90
N VAL A 289 -2.93 -7.46 -4.81
CA VAL A 289 -2.43 -7.58 -6.19
C VAL A 289 -2.52 -6.24 -6.92
N SER A 290 -3.69 -5.58 -6.93
CA SER A 290 -3.85 -4.27 -7.57
C SER A 290 -2.92 -3.21 -6.98
N PHE A 291 -2.69 -3.23 -5.66
CA PHE A 291 -1.75 -2.33 -5.00
C PHE A 291 -0.30 -2.57 -5.43
N VAL A 292 0.16 -3.83 -5.47
CA VAL A 292 1.53 -4.17 -5.90
C VAL A 292 1.74 -3.81 -7.38
N ILE A 293 0.75 -4.03 -8.24
CA ILE A 293 0.82 -3.61 -9.66
C ILE A 293 0.95 -2.08 -9.78
N THR A 294 0.16 -1.34 -8.99
CA THR A 294 0.22 0.14 -9.01
C THR A 294 1.57 0.65 -8.50
N ASP A 295 2.13 0.02 -7.46
CA ASP A 295 3.46 0.35 -6.96
C ASP A 295 4.54 0.02 -8.01
N TRP A 296 4.48 -1.16 -8.63
CA TRP A 296 5.39 -1.54 -9.71
C TRP A 296 5.38 -0.53 -10.86
N ALA A 297 4.18 -0.14 -11.33
CA ALA A 297 4.03 0.90 -12.35
C ALA A 297 4.65 2.24 -11.94
N SER A 298 4.47 2.66 -10.68
CA SER A 298 5.09 3.88 -10.14
C SER A 298 6.61 3.78 -10.08
N LYS A 299 7.16 2.59 -9.82
CA LYS A 299 8.61 2.32 -9.83
C LYS A 299 9.20 2.29 -11.24
N ILE A 300 8.47 1.76 -12.22
CA ILE A 300 8.86 1.79 -13.63
C ILE A 300 9.01 3.25 -14.09
N HIS A 301 8.01 4.10 -13.82
CA HIS A 301 8.08 5.53 -14.12
C HIS A 301 9.28 6.21 -13.44
N SER A 302 9.40 6.05 -12.11
CA SER A 302 10.52 6.62 -11.35
C SER A 302 11.89 6.11 -11.84
N GLY A 303 11.93 4.88 -12.34
CA GLY A 303 13.12 4.27 -12.90
C GLY A 303 13.51 4.86 -14.23
N TYR A 304 12.53 5.08 -15.11
CA TYR A 304 12.73 5.72 -16.41
C TYR A 304 13.34 7.13 -16.27
N ASP A 305 12.80 7.95 -15.35
CA ASP A 305 13.32 9.30 -15.07
C ASP A 305 14.76 9.32 -14.53
N SER A 306 15.22 8.21 -13.95
CA SER A 306 16.55 8.11 -13.34
C SER A 306 17.66 7.68 -14.30
N ILE A 307 17.31 7.20 -15.50
CA ILE A 307 18.27 6.70 -16.48
C ILE A 307 18.79 7.85 -17.34
N GLU A 308 20.10 7.87 -17.59
CA GLU A 308 20.73 8.85 -18.47
C GLU A 308 20.23 8.71 -19.92
N GLU A 309 20.10 9.83 -20.65
CA GLU A 309 19.52 9.88 -22.00
C GLU A 309 20.26 9.02 -23.06
N GLY A 310 21.44 8.49 -22.75
CA GLY A 310 22.28 7.72 -23.67
C GLY A 310 22.01 6.21 -23.74
N ASP A 311 21.24 5.62 -22.83
CA ASP A 311 21.07 4.16 -22.75
C ASP A 311 19.76 3.68 -23.41
N SER A 312 19.77 3.63 -24.74
CA SER A 312 18.58 3.31 -25.55
C SER A 312 18.01 1.92 -25.29
N GLU A 313 18.84 0.92 -24.96
CA GLU A 313 18.36 -0.44 -24.70
C GLU A 313 17.53 -0.52 -23.41
N ARG A 314 17.94 0.20 -22.36
CA ARG A 314 17.21 0.22 -21.08
C ARG A 314 15.90 0.98 -21.18
N HIS A 315 15.90 2.10 -21.90
CA HIS A 315 14.68 2.85 -22.18
C HIS A 315 13.67 2.02 -22.97
N GLN A 316 14.14 1.24 -23.95
CA GLN A 316 13.29 0.32 -24.71
C GLN A 316 12.68 -0.77 -23.81
N GLU A 317 13.46 -1.38 -22.92
CA GLU A 317 12.94 -2.42 -22.02
C GLU A 317 11.91 -1.87 -21.03
N LEU A 318 12.13 -0.68 -20.47
CA LEU A 318 11.12 -0.02 -19.63
C LEU A 318 9.87 0.35 -20.43
N GLY A 319 10.02 0.72 -21.70
CA GLY A 319 8.90 0.94 -22.61
C GLY A 319 8.08 -0.33 -22.86
N ARG A 320 8.73 -1.51 -22.94
CA ARG A 320 8.04 -2.80 -23.02
C ARG A 320 7.28 -3.12 -21.73
N LEU A 321 7.93 -2.89 -20.58
CA LEU A 321 7.33 -3.13 -19.27
C LEU A 321 6.16 -2.18 -18.96
N ALA A 322 6.14 -1.00 -19.57
CA ALA A 322 5.08 -0.03 -19.39
C ALA A 322 3.80 -0.36 -20.17
N TYR A 323 3.91 -1.13 -21.25
CA TYR A 323 2.79 -1.63 -22.04
C TYR A 323 2.15 -2.86 -21.39
#